data_AF-A0A1F1EDE2-F1
#
_entry.id   AF-A0A1F1EDE2-F1
#
_cell.length_a   1.000
_cell.length_b   1.000
_cell.length_c   1.000
_cell.angle_alpha   90.00
_cell.angle_beta   90.00
_cell.angle_gamma   90.00
#
_symmetry.space_group_name_H-M   'P 1'
#
loop_
_entity.id
_entity.type
_entity.pdbx_description
1 polymer ?
#
loop_
_entity_poly.entity_id
_entity_poly.type
_entity_poly.pdbx_seq_one_letter_code
_entity_poly.pdbx_strand_id
1 'polypeptide(L)'
;MGLLDALRSLTGPKAPRLATPEAGAPVVEVGHLEVHTAGTLLIVVTDSSGAAALREVALAAEPAWLADAPTRVFFSPAPRPEVPVRDPKKGWAIPLDPDTRAALLETLRAEPGDYELSKTLAISVE
;
A
#
# COMPACT_ATOMS: atom_id res chain seq x y z
N MET A 1 -4.47 37.33 -20.14
CA MET A 1 -4.54 35.92 -20.58
C MET A 1 -3.32 35.66 -21.44
N GLY A 2 -2.29 35.06 -20.87
CA GLY A 2 -0.96 34.97 -21.50
C GLY A 2 -0.74 33.65 -22.23
N LEU A 3 0.22 33.64 -23.15
CA LEU A 3 0.70 32.44 -23.86
C LEU A 3 1.07 31.28 -22.90
N LEU A 4 1.48 31.62 -21.67
CA LEU A 4 1.82 30.68 -20.60
C LEU A 4 0.58 29.94 -20.04
N ASP A 5 -0.60 30.56 -20.04
CA ASP A 5 -1.84 29.91 -19.62
C ASP A 5 -2.32 28.88 -20.65
N ALA A 6 -2.09 29.18 -21.94
CA ALA A 6 -2.39 28.24 -23.03
C ALA A 6 -1.48 26.98 -22.96
N LEU A 7 -0.20 27.14 -22.63
CA LEU A 7 0.72 26.01 -22.44
C LEU A 7 0.34 25.14 -21.23
N ARG A 8 -0.13 25.74 -20.13
CA ARG A 8 -0.66 24.99 -18.97
C ARG A 8 -1.94 24.23 -19.29
N SER A 9 -2.77 24.75 -20.21
CA SER A 9 -4.00 24.07 -20.65
C SER A 9 -3.75 22.87 -21.57
N LEU A 10 -2.59 22.82 -22.24
CA LEU A 10 -2.19 21.70 -23.10
C LEU A 10 -1.62 20.51 -22.30
N THR A 11 -1.12 20.77 -21.09
CA THR A 11 -0.80 19.72 -20.12
C THR A 11 -2.04 19.48 -19.26
N GLY A 12 -2.98 18.68 -19.76
CA GLY A 12 -4.15 18.26 -18.98
C GLY A 12 -3.76 17.71 -17.60
N PRO A 13 -4.72 17.57 -16.66
CA PRO A 13 -4.45 17.10 -15.32
C PRO A 13 -3.60 15.82 -15.36
N LYS A 14 -2.43 15.86 -14.71
CA LYS A 14 -1.47 14.76 -14.71
C LYS A 14 -2.17 13.51 -14.20
N ALA A 15 -2.24 12.48 -15.04
CA ALA A 15 -2.89 11.22 -14.69
C ALA A 15 -2.33 10.66 -13.36
N PRO A 16 -3.18 10.02 -12.52
CA PRO A 16 -2.73 9.41 -11.28
C PRO A 16 -1.68 8.35 -11.59
N ARG A 17 -0.64 8.29 -10.76
CA ARG A 17 0.40 7.25 -10.88
C ARG A 17 -0.10 6.00 -10.17
N LEU A 18 -0.04 4.88 -10.87
CA LEU A 18 -0.49 3.59 -10.36
C LEU A 18 0.67 2.82 -9.74
N ALA A 19 0.41 2.13 -8.63
CA ALA A 19 1.36 1.18 -8.06
C ALA A 19 1.63 0.03 -9.03
N THR A 20 2.88 -0.41 -9.11
CA THR A 20 3.30 -1.51 -10.00
C THR A 20 3.87 -2.66 -9.19
N PRO A 21 3.28 -3.86 -9.24
CA PRO A 21 3.80 -5.03 -8.53
C PRO A 21 5.11 -5.53 -9.16
N GLU A 22 6.10 -5.82 -8.31
CA GLU A 22 7.39 -6.38 -8.74
C GLU A 22 7.45 -7.89 -8.47
N ALA A 23 7.64 -8.70 -9.52
CA ALA A 23 7.62 -10.16 -9.40
C ALA A 23 8.84 -10.74 -8.66
N GLY A 24 9.97 -10.01 -8.62
CA GLY A 24 11.21 -10.45 -7.99
C GLY A 24 11.34 -10.12 -6.50
N ALA A 25 10.38 -9.37 -5.94
CA ALA A 25 10.42 -9.00 -4.53
C ALA A 25 10.24 -10.23 -3.62
N PRO A 26 10.86 -10.23 -2.42
CA PRO A 26 10.69 -11.30 -1.44
C PRO A 26 9.22 -11.58 -1.13
N VAL A 27 8.93 -12.84 -0.81
CA VAL A 27 7.60 -13.29 -0.37
C VAL A 27 7.68 -13.71 1.08
N VAL A 28 6.80 -13.15 1.89
CA VAL A 28 6.62 -13.46 3.30
C VAL A 28 5.25 -14.12 3.45
N GLU A 29 5.25 -15.41 3.77
CA GLU A 29 4.03 -16.15 4.10
C GLU A 29 3.59 -15.74 5.51
N VAL A 30 2.30 -15.45 5.66
CA VAL A 30 1.66 -15.02 6.92
C VAL A 30 0.48 -15.94 7.23
N GLY A 31 0.03 -15.98 8.48
CA GLY A 31 -1.05 -16.89 8.89
C GLY A 31 -2.44 -16.44 8.49
N HIS A 32 -2.63 -15.14 8.20
CA HIS A 32 -3.87 -14.59 7.70
C HIS A 32 -3.63 -13.37 6.82
N LEU A 33 -4.29 -13.29 5.66
CA LEU A 33 -4.27 -12.08 4.82
C LEU A 33 -5.55 -11.93 4.00
N GLU A 34 -6.24 -10.81 4.19
CA GLU A 34 -7.38 -10.39 3.36
C GLU A 34 -7.31 -8.91 3.00
N VAL A 35 -7.99 -8.53 1.91
CA VAL A 35 -8.10 -7.13 1.51
C VAL A 35 -9.55 -6.80 1.18
N HIS A 36 -10.11 -5.86 1.92
CA HIS A 36 -11.44 -5.32 1.68
C HIS A 36 -11.36 -3.90 1.13
N THR A 37 -12.39 -3.52 0.37
CA THR A 37 -12.56 -2.16 -0.16
C THR A 37 -13.82 -1.54 0.43
N ALA A 38 -13.69 -0.38 1.06
CA ALA A 38 -14.81 0.42 1.55
C ALA A 38 -14.73 1.83 0.93
N GLY A 39 -15.38 2.02 -0.21
CA GLY A 39 -15.25 3.25 -0.99
C GLY A 39 -13.81 3.42 -1.49
N THR A 40 -13.11 4.44 -0.98
CA THR A 40 -11.69 4.71 -1.30
C THR A 40 -10.71 4.10 -0.31
N LEU A 41 -11.20 3.53 0.80
CA LEU A 41 -10.38 2.91 1.83
C LEU A 41 -10.10 1.45 1.48
N LEU A 42 -8.81 1.07 1.50
CA LEU A 42 -8.39 -0.32 1.57
C LEU A 42 -8.18 -0.71 3.03
N ILE A 43 -8.77 -1.83 3.41
CA ILE A 43 -8.60 -2.44 4.72
C ILE A 43 -7.86 -3.75 4.49
N VAL A 44 -6.61 -3.83 4.94
CA VAL A 44 -5.84 -5.08 4.92
C VAL A 44 -6.00 -5.74 6.27
N VAL A 45 -6.58 -6.93 6.30
CA VAL A 45 -6.70 -7.74 7.51
C VAL A 45 -5.53 -8.72 7.52
N THR A 46 -4.84 -8.83 8.64
CA THR A 46 -3.67 -9.71 8.79
C THR A 46 -3.53 -10.18 10.23
N ASP A 47 -2.75 -11.23 10.45
CA ASP A 47 -2.32 -11.61 11.80
C ASP A 47 -1.12 -10.78 12.30
N SER A 48 -0.69 -11.03 13.54
CA SER A 48 0.52 -10.44 14.13
C SER A 48 1.77 -10.63 13.27
N SER A 49 1.88 -11.72 12.52
CA SER A 49 3.05 -12.01 11.68
C SER A 49 3.10 -11.10 10.45
N GLY A 50 1.95 -10.84 9.81
CA GLY A 50 1.89 -9.90 8.70
C GLY A 50 1.98 -8.44 9.15
N ALA A 51 1.49 -8.09 10.34
CA ALA A 51 1.74 -6.79 10.93
C ALA A 51 3.25 -6.55 11.15
N ALA A 52 3.97 -7.55 11.66
CA ALA A 52 5.42 -7.51 11.82
C ALA A 52 6.14 -7.40 10.45
N ALA A 53 5.76 -8.24 9.47
CA ALA A 53 6.33 -8.19 8.13
C ALA A 53 6.13 -6.84 7.44
N LEU A 54 4.95 -6.24 7.58
CA LEU A 54 4.64 -4.92 7.03
C LEU A 54 5.46 -3.81 7.71
N ARG A 55 5.71 -3.92 9.02
CA ARG A 55 6.64 -3.02 9.73
C ARG A 55 8.07 -3.15 9.20
N GLU A 56 8.55 -4.36 8.91
CA GLU A 56 9.87 -4.57 8.31
C GLU A 56 9.99 -3.96 6.91
N VAL A 57 8.98 -4.13 6.05
CA VAL A 57 8.91 -3.45 4.73
C VAL A 57 9.04 -1.93 4.88
N ALA A 58 8.31 -1.35 5.83
CA ALA A 58 8.34 0.08 6.10
C ALA A 58 9.69 0.56 6.67
N LEU A 59 10.30 -0.24 7.55
CA LEU A 59 11.56 0.08 8.21
C LEU A 59 12.76 -0.02 7.26
N ALA A 60 12.85 -1.13 6.52
CA ALA A 60 13.92 -1.37 5.55
C ALA A 60 13.80 -0.48 4.31
N ALA A 61 12.60 0.04 4.05
CA ALA A 61 12.27 0.70 2.79
C ALA A 61 12.60 -0.19 1.58
N GLU A 62 12.29 -1.48 1.70
CA GLU A 62 12.40 -2.50 0.64
C GLU A 62 11.02 -3.12 0.39
N PRO A 63 10.64 -3.38 -0.87
CA PRO A 63 9.34 -3.95 -1.19
C PRO A 63 9.26 -5.43 -0.85
N ALA A 64 8.07 -5.91 -0.47
CA ALA A 64 7.81 -7.34 -0.30
C ALA A 64 6.36 -7.70 -0.63
N TRP A 65 6.16 -8.98 -0.91
CA TRP A 65 4.84 -9.61 -0.94
C TRP A 65 4.54 -10.21 0.42
N LEU A 66 3.37 -9.91 0.96
CA LEU A 66 2.72 -10.73 1.98
C LEU A 66 1.78 -11.70 1.28
N ALA A 67 1.71 -12.94 1.77
CA ALA A 67 0.90 -14.00 1.16
C ALA A 67 0.22 -14.88 2.22
N ASP A 68 -1.06 -15.13 2.00
CA ASP A 68 -1.86 -16.21 2.62
C ASP A 68 -2.82 -16.68 1.53
N ALA A 69 -2.58 -17.87 0.97
CA ALA A 69 -3.23 -18.29 -0.26
C ALA A 69 -4.77 -18.32 -0.10
N PRO A 70 -5.54 -17.71 -1.03
CA PRO A 70 -5.12 -17.23 -2.35
C PRO A 70 -4.74 -15.74 -2.40
N THR A 71 -4.75 -15.03 -1.28
CA THR A 71 -4.49 -13.60 -1.19
C THR A 71 -3.00 -13.31 -1.22
N ARG A 72 -2.62 -12.29 -2.01
CA ARG A 72 -1.27 -11.72 -2.00
C ARG A 72 -1.33 -10.20 -2.10
N VAL A 73 -0.49 -9.54 -1.32
CA VAL A 73 -0.40 -8.07 -1.27
C VAL A 73 1.05 -7.66 -1.38
N PHE A 74 1.38 -6.92 -2.43
CA PHE A 74 2.67 -6.29 -2.63
C PHE A 74 2.68 -4.92 -1.97
N PHE A 75 3.52 -4.75 -0.96
CA PHE A 75 3.78 -3.47 -0.34
C PHE A 75 5.10 -2.92 -0.87
N SER A 76 5.09 -1.68 -1.34
CA SER A 76 6.29 -1.02 -1.86
C SER A 76 6.44 0.40 -1.34
N PRO A 77 7.62 0.78 -0.84
CA PRO A 77 7.92 2.18 -0.56
C PRO A 77 7.82 3.01 -1.83
N ALA A 78 7.08 4.11 -1.76
CA ALA A 78 6.92 5.04 -2.88
C ALA A 78 7.46 6.43 -2.49
N PRO A 79 8.19 7.12 -3.38
CA PRO A 79 8.72 8.46 -3.08
C PRO A 79 7.65 9.55 -3.08
N ARG A 80 6.42 9.23 -3.51
CA ARG A 80 5.27 10.11 -3.60
C ARG A 80 3.98 9.29 -3.62
N PRO A 81 2.81 9.89 -3.38
CA PRO A 81 1.54 9.17 -3.46
C PRO A 81 1.33 8.49 -4.82
N GLU A 82 0.93 7.23 -4.77
CA GLU A 82 0.52 6.40 -5.90
C GLU A 82 -0.82 5.72 -5.54
N VAL A 83 -1.61 5.39 -6.55
CA VAL A 83 -2.91 4.73 -6.36
C VAL A 83 -2.70 3.23 -6.22
N PRO A 84 -3.24 2.58 -5.17
CA PRO A 84 -3.25 1.13 -5.06
C PRO A 84 -3.92 0.46 -6.27
N VAL A 85 -3.42 -0.70 -6.67
CA VAL A 85 -3.94 -1.44 -7.83
C VAL A 85 -4.29 -2.86 -7.43
N ARG A 86 -5.47 -3.33 -7.83
CA ARG A 86 -5.82 -4.75 -7.83
C ARG A 86 -5.52 -5.36 -9.20
N ASP A 87 -4.54 -6.25 -9.27
CA ASP A 87 -4.29 -7.12 -10.41
C ASP A 87 -5.02 -8.46 -10.18
N PRO A 88 -6.02 -8.83 -11.01
CA PRO A 88 -6.77 -10.07 -10.83
C PRO A 88 -5.92 -11.36 -10.83
N LYS A 89 -4.70 -11.32 -11.40
CA LYS A 89 -3.79 -12.46 -11.50
C LYS A 89 -2.71 -12.46 -10.44
N LYS A 90 -2.35 -11.28 -9.90
CA LYS A 90 -1.20 -11.11 -9.00
C LYS A 90 -1.57 -10.72 -7.57
N GLY A 91 -2.78 -10.19 -7.35
CA GLY A 91 -3.21 -9.66 -6.07
C GLY A 91 -3.16 -8.13 -6.03
N TRP A 92 -2.99 -7.58 -4.83
CA TRP A 92 -2.95 -6.13 -4.62
C TRP A 92 -1.52 -5.58 -4.67
N ALA A 93 -1.37 -4.37 -5.20
CA ALA A 93 -0.16 -3.56 -5.07
C ALA A 93 -0.53 -2.29 -4.29
N ILE A 94 0.04 -2.12 -3.10
CA ILE A 94 -0.25 -1.04 -2.17
C ILE A 94 1.04 -0.24 -1.93
N PRO A 95 1.11 1.00 -2.44
CA PRO A 95 2.28 1.85 -2.25
C PRO A 95 2.26 2.45 -0.83
N LEU A 96 3.44 2.53 -0.22
CA LEU A 96 3.69 3.19 1.05
C LEU A 96 4.43 4.50 0.76
N ASP A 97 3.66 5.57 0.53
CA ASP A 97 4.23 6.91 0.44
C ASP A 97 4.89 7.33 1.78
N PRO A 98 5.67 8.42 1.83
CA PRO A 98 6.41 8.78 3.03
C PRO A 98 5.55 8.99 4.28
N ASP A 99 4.35 9.58 4.13
CA ASP A 99 3.46 9.87 5.25
C ASP A 99 2.81 8.58 5.76
N THR A 100 2.31 7.75 4.84
CA THR A 100 1.74 6.43 5.17
C THR A 100 2.79 5.54 5.84
N ARG A 101 4.04 5.54 5.37
CA ARG A 101 5.14 4.76 5.95
C ARG A 101 5.50 5.24 7.36
N ALA A 102 5.52 6.57 7.57
CA ALA A 102 5.76 7.14 8.88
C ALA A 102 4.64 6.76 9.88
N ALA A 103 3.38 6.91 9.47
CA ALA A 103 2.22 6.51 10.28
C ALA A 103 2.29 5.02 10.65
N LEU A 104 2.62 4.15 9.68
CA LEU A 104 2.81 2.72 9.92
C LEU A 104 3.85 2.44 11.01
N LEU A 105 5.04 3.05 10.90
CA LEU A 105 6.10 2.84 11.89
C LEU A 105 5.72 3.37 13.28
N GLU A 106 5.00 4.48 13.33
CA GLU A 106 4.55 5.12 14.57
C GLU A 106 3.41 4.36 15.26
N THR A 107 2.42 3.87 14.51
CA THR A 107 1.13 3.41 15.06
C THR A 107 0.92 1.90 14.99
N LEU A 108 1.29 1.23 13.89
CA LEU A 108 1.02 -0.20 13.70
C LEU A 108 1.73 -1.00 14.79
N ARG A 109 1.03 -1.94 15.42
CA ARG A 109 1.64 -2.89 16.36
C ARG A 109 1.32 -4.31 15.91
N ALA A 110 1.98 -5.28 16.52
CA ALA A 110 1.71 -6.70 16.28
C ALA A 110 0.59 -7.24 17.18
N GLU A 111 -0.02 -6.39 18.03
CA GLU A 111 -1.18 -6.77 18.83
C GLU A 111 -2.49 -6.56 18.05
N PRO A 112 -3.59 -7.24 18.42
CA PRO A 112 -4.87 -7.05 17.77
C PRO A 112 -5.39 -5.61 17.85
N GLY A 113 -5.95 -5.11 16.74
CA GLY A 113 -6.52 -3.77 16.65
C GLY A 113 -6.62 -3.22 15.23
N ASP A 114 -7.33 -2.11 15.09
CA ASP A 114 -7.49 -1.39 13.83
C ASP A 114 -6.60 -0.15 13.77
N TYR A 115 -5.81 -0.05 12.71
CA TYR A 115 -4.80 0.98 12.51
C TYR A 115 -5.06 1.73 11.20
N GLU A 116 -5.67 2.90 11.28
CA GLU A 116 -5.81 3.79 10.11
C GLU A 116 -4.46 4.49 9.84
N LEU A 117 -3.83 4.17 8.71
CA LEU A 117 -2.50 4.69 8.33
C LEU A 117 -2.61 5.92 7.43
N SER A 118 -3.66 5.99 6.62
CA SER A 118 -3.99 7.12 5.79
C SER A 118 -5.48 7.11 5.42
N LYS A 119 -5.95 8.14 4.73
CA LYS A 119 -7.34 8.22 4.22
C LYS A 119 -7.72 7.09 3.26
N THR A 120 -6.75 6.32 2.78
CA THR A 120 -6.94 5.25 1.79
C THR A 120 -6.40 3.90 2.24
N LEU A 121 -5.75 3.80 3.41
CA LEU A 121 -5.21 2.54 3.92
C LEU A 121 -5.42 2.41 5.44
N ALA A 122 -6.03 1.30 5.84
CA ALA A 122 -6.08 0.82 7.20
C ALA A 122 -5.58 -0.63 7.27
N ILE A 123 -4.97 -1.00 8.39
CA ILE A 123 -4.55 -2.37 8.72
C ILE A 123 -5.38 -2.83 9.92
N SER A 124 -6.05 -3.96 9.81
CA SER A 124 -6.68 -4.64 10.93
C SER A 124 -5.83 -5.85 11.31
N VAL A 125 -5.42 -5.93 12.57
CA VAL A 125 -4.65 -7.04 13.11
C VAL A 125 -5.58 -7.91 13.94
N GLU A 126 -5.72 -9.18 13.56
CA GLU A 126 -6.61 -10.18 14.20
C GLU A 126 -5.84 -11.37 14.80
#